data_AF-A0A6G0WJS4-F1
#
_entry.id   AF-A0A6G0WJS4-F1
#
_cell.length_a   1.000
_cell.length_b   1.000
_cell.length_c   1.000
_cell.angle_alpha   90.00
_cell.angle_beta   90.00
_cell.angle_gamma   90.00
#
_symmetry.space_group_name_H-M   'P 1'
#
loop_
_entity.id
_entity.type
_entity.pdbx_description
1 polymer ?
#
loop_
_entity_poly.entity_id
_entity_poly.type
_entity_poly.pdbx_seq_one_letter_code
_entity_poly.pdbx_strand_id
1 'polypeptide(L)'
;MDINTLLQPNCFSVFALGAFLGPSITEEQRILSGRQGEIIFTYFGIIPNDFDVPECRCGRPMYRVNDSSRKLGYRFKCAGGHKINPTKNTFLEYVHTAGELGCNKIVQMIYLWLINSDTATIQREVNISTETAVAYTEYFRDVATKIMNHDYLMIGNEHDIVEVDETHLFRAKYNVGRVMAWNAVWLFGGISRTTKQVFGTIVPDRSTDTLLPLMQKYIHHDAFICSDMWRAYGQCGNYYNARVIER
;
A
#
# COMPACT_ATOMS: atom_id res chain seq x y z
N MET A 1 1.41 -20.50 10.15
CA MET A 1 1.67 -19.07 10.38
C MET A 1 0.40 -18.34 10.01
N ASP A 2 -0.16 -17.52 10.90
CA ASP A 2 -1.30 -16.66 10.57
C ASP A 2 -0.83 -15.29 10.05
N ILE A 3 -1.77 -14.49 9.53
CA ILE A 3 -1.46 -13.19 8.95
C ILE A 3 -0.94 -12.19 10.00
N ASN A 4 -1.43 -12.26 11.24
CA ASN A 4 -0.99 -11.37 12.30
C ASN A 4 0.47 -11.63 12.65
N THR A 5 0.88 -12.90 12.68
CA THR A 5 2.26 -13.33 12.89
C THR A 5 3.15 -12.91 11.71
N LEU A 6 2.66 -13.07 10.47
CA LEU A 6 3.41 -12.68 9.27
C LEU A 6 3.74 -11.19 9.24
N LEU A 7 2.81 -10.34 9.68
CA LEU A 7 2.89 -8.88 9.62
C LEU A 7 3.43 -8.24 10.89
N GLN A 8 3.94 -9.03 11.84
CA GLN A 8 4.67 -8.47 12.98
C GLN A 8 5.93 -7.71 12.52
N PRO A 9 6.32 -6.63 13.22
CA PRO A 9 7.56 -5.92 12.92
C PRO A 9 8.75 -6.86 12.83
N ASN A 10 9.57 -6.70 11.79
CA ASN A 10 10.75 -7.55 11.48
C ASN A 10 10.46 -9.02 11.15
N CYS A 11 9.19 -9.44 11.05
CA CYS A 11 8.83 -10.81 10.65
C CYS A 11 8.59 -10.95 9.14
N PHE A 12 8.29 -9.84 8.45
CA PHE A 12 7.94 -9.87 7.03
C PHE A 12 9.18 -10.01 6.13
N SER A 13 9.46 -11.24 5.70
CA SER A 13 10.56 -11.60 4.81
C SER A 13 10.06 -12.47 3.64
N VAL A 14 10.89 -12.63 2.59
CA VAL A 14 10.58 -13.54 1.47
C VAL A 14 10.29 -14.96 1.95
N PHE A 15 11.03 -15.43 2.96
CA PHE A 15 10.86 -16.75 3.55
C PHE A 15 9.56 -16.87 4.34
N ALA A 16 9.25 -15.87 5.18
CA ALA A 16 8.00 -15.86 5.94
C ALA A 16 6.78 -15.75 5.02
N LEU A 17 6.86 -14.91 3.99
CA LEU A 17 5.82 -14.77 2.98
C LEU A 17 5.64 -16.08 2.20
N GLY A 18 6.72 -16.72 1.77
CA GLY A 18 6.67 -18.04 1.14
C GLY A 18 6.06 -19.11 2.03
N ALA A 19 6.42 -19.13 3.33
CA ALA A 19 5.87 -20.05 4.31
C ALA A 19 4.36 -19.83 4.56
N PHE A 20 3.91 -18.58 4.54
CA PHE A 20 2.49 -18.24 4.66
C PHE A 20 1.69 -18.60 3.41
N LEU A 21 2.18 -18.24 2.22
CA LEU A 21 1.50 -18.51 0.96
C LEU A 21 1.49 -20.01 0.61
N GLY A 22 2.51 -20.74 1.02
CA GLY A 22 2.66 -22.16 0.72
C GLY A 22 3.08 -22.44 -0.74
N PRO A 23 3.33 -23.71 -1.06
CA PRO A 23 3.69 -24.13 -2.42
C PRO A 23 2.50 -24.03 -3.36
N SER A 24 2.75 -23.82 -4.65
CA SER A 24 1.71 -23.69 -5.68
C SER A 24 1.94 -24.62 -6.89
N ILE A 25 2.38 -25.85 -6.64
CA ILE A 25 2.79 -26.80 -7.70
C ILE A 25 1.58 -27.57 -8.23
N THR A 26 0.78 -28.17 -7.35
CA THR A 26 -0.46 -28.87 -7.71
C THR A 26 -1.65 -27.91 -7.79
N GLU A 27 -2.75 -28.34 -8.41
CA GLU A 27 -3.97 -27.51 -8.48
C GLU A 27 -4.54 -27.19 -7.10
N GLU A 28 -4.61 -28.19 -6.22
CA GLU A 28 -5.07 -28.00 -4.84
C GLU A 28 -4.20 -26.99 -4.09
N GLN A 29 -2.87 -27.10 -4.25
CA GLN A 29 -1.91 -26.16 -3.71
C GLN A 29 -2.11 -24.74 -4.26
N ARG A 30 -2.31 -24.58 -5.59
CA ARG A 30 -2.59 -23.28 -6.21
C ARG A 30 -3.85 -22.62 -5.63
N ILE A 31 -4.91 -23.39 -5.43
CA ILE A 31 -6.16 -22.88 -4.83
C ILE A 31 -5.90 -22.41 -3.40
N LEU A 32 -5.20 -23.22 -2.59
CA LEU A 32 -4.87 -22.87 -1.21
C LEU A 32 -3.97 -21.64 -1.13
N SER A 33 -2.89 -21.58 -1.91
CA SER A 33 -2.02 -20.41 -1.97
C SER A 33 -2.76 -19.17 -2.45
N GLY A 34 -3.60 -19.30 -3.48
CA GLY A 34 -4.46 -18.22 -3.96
C GLY A 34 -5.29 -17.62 -2.83
N ARG A 35 -5.95 -18.47 -2.02
CA ARG A 35 -6.70 -18.04 -0.83
C ARG A 35 -5.82 -17.36 0.23
N GLN A 36 -4.59 -17.84 0.46
CA GLN A 36 -3.65 -17.14 1.35
C GLN A 36 -3.32 -15.73 0.83
N GLY A 37 -3.13 -15.57 -0.48
CA GLY A 37 -2.96 -14.26 -1.09
C GLY A 37 -4.19 -13.36 -0.92
N GLU A 38 -5.40 -13.91 -1.03
CA GLU A 38 -6.65 -13.18 -0.76
C GLU A 38 -6.75 -12.70 0.70
N ILE A 39 -6.27 -13.48 1.67
CA ILE A 39 -6.23 -13.06 3.07
C ILE A 39 -5.37 -11.80 3.24
N ILE A 40 -4.21 -11.73 2.57
CA ILE A 40 -3.36 -10.52 2.58
C ILE A 40 -4.10 -9.33 1.96
N PHE A 41 -4.72 -9.51 0.79
CA PHE A 41 -5.47 -8.41 0.16
C PHE A 41 -6.68 -7.96 0.98
N THR A 42 -7.33 -8.88 1.69
CA THR A 42 -8.45 -8.55 2.59
C THR A 42 -7.95 -7.75 3.79
N TYR A 43 -6.82 -8.15 4.39
CA TYR A 43 -6.22 -7.46 5.52
C TYR A 43 -5.85 -6.01 5.20
N PHE A 44 -5.32 -5.76 4.00
CA PHE A 44 -4.99 -4.41 3.53
C PHE A 44 -6.17 -3.67 2.88
N GLY A 45 -7.39 -4.21 2.91
CA GLY A 45 -8.58 -3.57 2.33
C GLY A 45 -8.56 -3.43 0.80
N ILE A 46 -7.69 -4.17 0.10
CA ILE A 46 -7.65 -4.21 -1.38
C ILE A 46 -8.85 -4.97 -1.94
N ILE A 47 -9.35 -5.94 -1.18
CA ILE A 47 -10.65 -6.59 -1.45
C ILE A 47 -11.51 -6.55 -0.19
N PRO A 48 -12.84 -6.52 -0.33
CA PRO A 48 -13.75 -6.46 0.80
C PRO A 48 -13.67 -7.71 1.69
N ASN A 49 -13.68 -7.51 3.01
CA ASN A 49 -13.92 -8.60 3.96
C ASN A 49 -15.42 -8.99 4.02
N ASP A 50 -15.77 -9.98 4.84
CA ASP A 50 -17.15 -10.49 4.92
C ASP A 50 -18.19 -9.46 5.41
N PHE A 51 -17.74 -8.43 6.11
CA PHE A 51 -18.54 -7.33 6.65
C PHE A 51 -18.50 -6.07 5.78
N ASP A 52 -17.56 -5.97 4.84
CA ASP A 52 -17.42 -4.84 3.92
C ASP A 52 -18.39 -4.97 2.73
N VAL A 53 -19.69 -4.83 3.01
CA VAL A 53 -20.72 -4.91 1.98
C VAL A 53 -20.95 -3.53 1.36
N PRO A 54 -20.73 -3.34 0.04
CA PRO A 54 -20.89 -2.04 -0.60
C PRO A 54 -22.37 -1.64 -0.68
N GLU A 55 -22.60 -0.33 -0.65
CA GLU A 55 -23.93 0.22 -0.88
C GLU A 55 -24.31 0.13 -2.36
N CYS A 56 -25.57 -0.21 -2.62
CA CYS A 56 -26.10 -0.19 -3.96
C CYS A 56 -26.54 1.22 -4.35
N ARG A 57 -26.25 1.64 -5.58
CA ARG A 57 -26.77 2.90 -6.15
C ARG A 57 -28.28 3.07 -6.13
N CYS A 58 -29.05 2.00 -5.90
CA CYS A 58 -30.51 2.06 -5.78
C CYS A 58 -31.01 2.12 -4.32
N GLY A 59 -30.11 2.33 -3.35
CA GLY A 59 -30.41 2.40 -1.91
C GLY A 59 -30.78 1.07 -1.25
N ARG A 60 -30.83 -0.04 -1.99
CA ARG A 60 -31.13 -1.38 -1.44
C ARG A 60 -29.86 -2.03 -0.90
N PRO A 61 -29.93 -2.79 0.21
CA PRO A 61 -28.77 -3.51 0.72
C PRO A 61 -28.26 -4.50 -0.33
N MET A 62 -26.94 -4.62 -0.40
CA MET A 62 -26.29 -5.67 -1.17
C MET A 62 -26.02 -6.88 -0.26
N TYR A 63 -25.80 -8.03 -0.88
CA TYR A 63 -25.37 -9.24 -0.20
C TYR A 63 -24.42 -10.02 -1.09
N ARG A 64 -23.54 -10.79 -0.46
CA ARG A 64 -22.56 -11.65 -1.13
C ARG A 64 -23.29 -12.86 -1.73
N VAL A 65 -22.99 -13.16 -2.99
CA VAL A 65 -23.53 -14.33 -3.72
C VAL A 65 -22.38 -15.09 -4.35
N ASN A 66 -22.36 -16.40 -4.15
CA ASN A 66 -21.38 -17.29 -4.78
C ASN A 66 -21.51 -17.22 -6.30
N ASP A 67 -20.36 -17.10 -6.95
CA ASP A 67 -20.26 -17.03 -8.40
C ASP A 67 -18.86 -17.46 -8.86
N SER A 68 -18.75 -18.73 -9.24
CA SER A 68 -17.50 -19.34 -9.70
C SER A 68 -16.96 -18.74 -11.00
N SER A 69 -17.77 -17.97 -11.76
CA SER A 69 -17.29 -17.26 -12.95
C SER A 69 -16.49 -16.00 -12.61
N ARG A 70 -16.46 -15.59 -11.33
CA ARG A 70 -15.72 -14.41 -10.87
C ARG A 70 -14.38 -14.83 -10.27
N LYS A 71 -13.42 -13.90 -10.34
CA LYS A 71 -12.05 -14.02 -9.83
C LYS A 71 -11.96 -14.55 -8.40
N LEU A 72 -12.74 -13.99 -7.48
CA LEU A 72 -12.78 -14.38 -6.06
C LEU A 72 -13.87 -15.42 -5.74
N GLY A 73 -14.56 -15.94 -6.76
CA GLY A 73 -15.66 -16.90 -6.57
C GLY A 73 -16.97 -16.30 -6.03
N TYR A 74 -17.10 -14.97 -5.99
CA TYR A 74 -18.33 -14.31 -5.57
C TYR A 74 -18.55 -12.93 -6.22
N ARG A 75 -19.76 -12.40 -6.08
CA ARG A 75 -20.13 -11.02 -6.38
C ARG A 75 -21.11 -10.46 -5.36
N PHE A 76 -21.24 -9.14 -5.29
CA PHE A 76 -22.34 -8.51 -4.56
C PHE A 76 -23.55 -8.37 -5.46
N LYS A 77 -24.74 -8.65 -4.93
CA LYS A 77 -26.03 -8.48 -5.62
C LYS A 77 -27.03 -7.80 -4.70
N CYS A 78 -27.89 -6.95 -5.24
CA CYS A 78 -29.07 -6.44 -4.51
C CYS A 78 -30.37 -7.09 -5.02
N ALA A 79 -31.45 -6.96 -4.26
CA ALA A 79 -32.78 -7.46 -4.66
C ALA A 79 -33.33 -6.79 -5.94
N GLY A 80 -32.83 -5.60 -6.30
CA GLY A 80 -33.14 -4.93 -7.57
C GLY A 80 -32.37 -5.47 -8.78
N GLY A 81 -31.51 -6.48 -8.60
CA GLY A 81 -30.77 -7.12 -9.70
C GLY A 81 -29.43 -6.47 -10.07
N HIS A 82 -29.06 -5.35 -9.44
CA HIS A 82 -27.75 -4.74 -9.60
C HIS A 82 -26.65 -5.65 -9.05
N LYS A 83 -25.48 -5.62 -9.70
CA LYS A 83 -24.33 -6.47 -9.40
C LYS A 83 -23.07 -5.61 -9.29
N ILE A 84 -22.23 -5.88 -8.30
CA ILE A 84 -20.92 -5.25 -8.12
C ILE A 84 -19.88 -6.35 -7.96
N ASN A 85 -18.73 -6.19 -8.64
CA ASN A 85 -17.60 -7.09 -8.51
C ASN A 85 -16.78 -6.67 -7.28
N PRO A 86 -16.38 -7.57 -6.37
CA PRO A 86 -15.54 -7.23 -5.22
C PRO A 86 -14.21 -6.55 -5.57
N THR A 87 -13.68 -6.75 -6.78
CA THR A 87 -12.45 -6.10 -7.24
C THR A 87 -12.68 -4.76 -7.94
N LYS A 88 -13.92 -4.25 -7.98
CA LYS A 88 -14.24 -3.01 -8.70
C LYS A 88 -13.62 -1.81 -7.99
N ASN A 89 -12.98 -0.92 -8.74
CA ASN A 89 -12.24 0.25 -8.22
C ASN A 89 -11.10 -0.12 -7.27
N THR A 90 -10.56 -1.33 -7.38
CA THR A 90 -9.40 -1.76 -6.59
C THR A 90 -8.22 -2.08 -7.50
N PHE A 91 -7.05 -2.26 -6.90
CA PHE A 91 -5.83 -2.73 -7.57
C PHE A 91 -6.04 -4.01 -8.40
N LEU A 92 -7.05 -4.83 -8.08
CA LEU A 92 -7.31 -6.10 -8.76
C LEU A 92 -8.36 -6.02 -9.88
N GLU A 93 -8.89 -4.83 -10.20
CA GLU A 93 -10.00 -4.69 -11.14
C GLU A 93 -9.69 -5.29 -12.52
N TYR A 94 -8.56 -4.88 -13.09
CA TYR A 94 -8.14 -5.24 -14.44
C TYR A 94 -7.06 -6.33 -14.46
N VAL A 95 -6.74 -6.88 -13.30
CA VAL A 95 -5.66 -7.85 -13.11
C VAL A 95 -6.19 -9.28 -13.15
N HIS A 96 -5.55 -10.20 -13.86
CA HIS A 96 -5.90 -11.62 -13.77
C HIS A 96 -5.46 -12.17 -12.41
N THR A 97 -6.39 -12.77 -11.65
CA THR A 97 -6.13 -13.25 -10.27
C THR A 97 -6.59 -14.70 -10.05
N ALA A 98 -6.78 -15.47 -11.12
CA ALA A 98 -7.31 -16.83 -11.07
C ALA A 98 -6.45 -17.78 -11.91
N GLY A 99 -6.53 -19.08 -11.62
CA GLY A 99 -5.72 -20.11 -12.28
C GLY A 99 -4.24 -19.99 -11.91
N GLU A 100 -3.36 -20.03 -12.90
CA GLU A 100 -1.90 -20.03 -12.69
C GLU A 100 -1.34 -18.71 -12.16
N LEU A 101 -2.13 -17.63 -12.18
CA LEU A 101 -1.78 -16.30 -11.69
C LEU A 101 -2.74 -15.88 -10.55
N GLY A 102 -2.76 -16.68 -9.48
CA GLY A 102 -3.54 -16.39 -8.28
C GLY A 102 -3.00 -15.21 -7.47
N CYS A 103 -3.78 -14.77 -6.47
CA CYS A 103 -3.41 -13.68 -5.57
C CYS A 103 -2.04 -13.90 -4.88
N ASN A 104 -1.64 -15.15 -4.61
CA ASN A 104 -0.32 -15.47 -4.07
C ASN A 104 0.82 -14.96 -4.94
N LYS A 105 0.76 -15.19 -6.26
CA LYS A 105 1.82 -14.75 -7.17
C LYS A 105 1.85 -13.23 -7.27
N ILE A 106 0.70 -12.58 -7.25
CA ILE A 106 0.61 -11.11 -7.28
C ILE A 106 1.26 -10.52 -6.03
N VAL A 107 0.95 -11.07 -4.85
CA VAL A 107 1.58 -10.65 -3.59
C VAL A 107 3.10 -10.87 -3.62
N GLN A 108 3.58 -12.01 -4.13
CA GLN A 108 5.02 -12.25 -4.28
C GLN A 108 5.69 -11.25 -5.24
N MET A 109 5.07 -10.96 -6.37
CA MET A 109 5.57 -9.94 -7.31
C MET A 109 5.66 -8.56 -6.65
N ILE A 110 4.61 -8.15 -5.91
CA ILE A 110 4.60 -6.89 -5.16
C ILE A 110 5.76 -6.86 -4.16
N TYR A 111 5.91 -7.93 -3.36
CA TYR A 111 6.98 -8.03 -2.38
C TYR A 111 8.37 -7.89 -3.02
N LEU A 112 8.64 -8.69 -4.05
CA LEU A 112 9.93 -8.69 -4.74
C LEU A 112 10.23 -7.32 -5.39
N TRP A 113 9.22 -6.67 -5.95
CA TRP A 113 9.36 -5.33 -6.50
C TRP A 113 9.65 -4.28 -5.43
N LEU A 114 8.97 -4.36 -4.26
CA LEU A 114 9.20 -3.45 -3.13
C LEU A 114 10.60 -3.56 -2.54
N ILE A 115 11.20 -4.76 -2.54
CA ILE A 115 12.61 -4.96 -2.15
C ILE A 115 13.59 -4.69 -3.29
N ASN A 116 13.14 -4.04 -4.37
CA ASN A 116 13.93 -3.62 -5.53
C ASN A 116 14.60 -4.78 -6.29
N SER A 117 13.92 -5.93 -6.38
CA SER A 117 14.36 -7.04 -7.25
C SER A 117 14.18 -6.67 -8.71
N ASP A 118 15.09 -7.11 -9.57
CA ASP A 118 14.95 -6.93 -11.02
C ASP A 118 13.85 -7.84 -11.62
N THR A 119 13.39 -7.48 -12.82
CA THR A 119 12.31 -8.21 -13.51
C THR A 119 12.67 -9.68 -13.77
N ALA A 120 13.94 -10.00 -14.03
CA ALA A 120 14.39 -11.37 -14.27
C ALA A 120 14.30 -12.23 -13.00
N THR A 121 14.62 -11.65 -11.84
CA THR A 121 14.46 -12.26 -10.53
C THR A 121 12.99 -12.48 -10.23
N ILE A 122 12.14 -11.47 -10.43
CA ILE A 122 10.68 -11.61 -10.24
C ILE A 122 10.12 -12.74 -11.11
N GLN A 123 10.49 -12.79 -12.39
CA GLN A 123 10.07 -13.84 -13.31
C GLN A 123 10.43 -15.24 -12.78
N ARG A 124 11.69 -15.42 -12.39
CA ARG A 124 12.25 -16.70 -11.95
C ARG A 124 11.68 -17.16 -10.61
N GLU A 125 11.62 -16.28 -9.62
CA GLU A 125 11.14 -16.59 -8.26
C GLU A 125 9.64 -16.89 -8.25
N VAL A 126 8.84 -16.14 -9.02
CA VAL A 126 7.38 -16.31 -9.04
C VAL A 126 6.93 -17.36 -10.07
N ASN A 127 7.84 -17.81 -10.94
CA ASN A 127 7.59 -18.74 -12.03
C ASN A 127 6.43 -18.26 -12.93
N ILE A 128 6.68 -17.17 -13.65
CA ILE A 128 5.76 -16.52 -14.60
C ILE A 128 6.48 -16.22 -15.91
N SER A 129 5.70 -15.88 -16.95
CA SER A 129 6.29 -15.47 -18.23
C SER A 129 6.98 -14.12 -18.11
N THR A 130 7.94 -13.85 -19.01
CA THR A 130 8.63 -12.57 -19.10
C THR A 130 7.64 -11.43 -19.34
N GLU A 131 6.67 -11.64 -20.22
CA GLU A 131 5.62 -10.67 -20.56
C GLU A 131 4.78 -10.32 -19.32
N THR A 132 4.46 -11.32 -18.50
CA THR A 132 3.73 -11.13 -17.25
C THR A 132 4.57 -10.33 -16.26
N ALA A 133 5.85 -10.68 -16.07
CA ALA A 133 6.74 -9.96 -15.16
C ALA A 133 6.90 -8.49 -15.57
N VAL A 134 7.09 -8.22 -16.87
CA VAL A 134 7.17 -6.85 -17.41
C VAL A 134 5.87 -6.09 -17.14
N ALA A 135 4.72 -6.65 -17.55
CA ALA A 135 3.42 -5.99 -17.38
C ALA A 135 3.10 -5.63 -15.93
N TYR A 136 3.39 -6.53 -14.98
CA TYR A 136 3.16 -6.24 -13.56
C TYR A 136 4.14 -5.20 -13.00
N THR A 137 5.43 -5.26 -13.38
CA THR A 137 6.38 -4.24 -12.92
C THR A 137 6.07 -2.85 -13.50
N GLU A 138 5.55 -2.76 -14.73
CA GLU A 138 5.00 -1.52 -15.29
C GLU A 138 3.76 -1.06 -14.52
N TYR A 139 2.82 -1.97 -14.27
CA TYR A 139 1.62 -1.67 -13.49
C TYR A 139 1.95 -1.17 -12.07
N PHE A 140 2.95 -1.74 -11.40
CA PHE A 140 3.39 -1.29 -10.08
C PHE A 140 3.98 0.13 -10.14
N ARG A 141 4.73 0.46 -11.20
CA ARG A 141 5.24 1.83 -11.42
C ARG A 141 4.10 2.82 -11.66
N ASP A 142 3.07 2.42 -12.40
CA ASP A 142 1.88 3.26 -12.61
C ASP A 142 1.14 3.53 -11.30
N VAL A 143 0.97 2.49 -10.46
CA VAL A 143 0.37 2.62 -9.14
C VAL A 143 1.22 3.51 -8.24
N ALA A 144 2.54 3.31 -8.19
CA ALA A 144 3.44 4.15 -7.42
C ALA A 144 3.40 5.63 -7.88
N THR A 145 3.30 5.86 -9.19
CA THR A 145 3.16 7.21 -9.76
C THR A 145 1.84 7.85 -9.35
N LYS A 146 0.74 7.09 -9.31
CA LYS A 146 -0.55 7.58 -8.81
C LYS A 146 -0.52 7.89 -7.32
N ILE A 147 0.14 7.05 -6.51
CA ILE A 147 0.34 7.28 -5.07
C ILE A 147 1.15 8.56 -4.86
N MET A 148 2.24 8.75 -5.60
CA MET A 148 3.09 9.93 -5.54
C MET A 148 2.34 11.24 -5.85
N ASN A 149 1.34 11.18 -6.74
CA ASN A 149 0.51 12.32 -7.12
C ASN A 149 -0.85 12.34 -6.41
N HIS A 150 -1.01 11.55 -5.34
CA HIS A 150 -2.30 11.42 -4.68
C HIS A 150 -2.60 12.61 -3.77
N ASP A 151 -3.82 13.11 -3.83
CA ASP A 151 -4.33 14.08 -2.88
C ASP A 151 -4.66 13.38 -1.56
N TYR A 152 -3.68 13.36 -0.66
CA TYR A 152 -3.87 12.81 0.68
C TYR A 152 -4.82 13.66 1.52
N LEU A 153 -5.66 12.99 2.30
CA LEU A 153 -6.48 13.62 3.32
C LEU A 153 -5.65 13.91 4.57
N MET A 154 -6.17 14.80 5.41
CA MET A 154 -5.64 15.00 6.76
C MET A 154 -5.73 13.70 7.57
N ILE A 155 -4.65 13.37 8.27
CA ILE A 155 -4.51 12.19 9.12
C ILE A 155 -4.27 12.61 10.58
N GLY A 156 -4.36 11.64 11.50
CA GLY A 156 -4.32 11.89 12.93
C GLY A 156 -5.68 12.36 13.42
N ASN A 157 -6.27 11.69 14.39
CA ASN A 157 -7.45 12.20 15.09
C ASN A 157 -7.01 13.05 16.29
N GLU A 158 -7.96 13.63 17.01
CA GLU A 158 -7.71 14.26 18.31
C GLU A 158 -6.98 13.26 19.23
N HIS A 159 -5.83 13.69 19.80
CA HIS A 159 -4.97 12.90 20.67
C HIS A 159 -4.31 11.65 20.05
N ASP A 160 -4.36 11.50 18.72
CA ASP A 160 -3.63 10.44 18.02
C ASP A 160 -2.13 10.74 17.93
N ILE A 161 -1.31 9.70 17.73
CA ILE A 161 0.13 9.86 17.48
C ILE A 161 0.37 9.70 15.98
N VAL A 162 0.90 10.74 15.35
CA VAL A 162 1.35 10.71 13.96
C VAL A 162 2.86 10.68 13.92
N GLU A 163 3.42 9.59 13.42
CA GLU A 163 4.83 9.48 13.12
C GLU A 163 5.12 10.21 11.81
N VAL A 164 6.16 11.04 11.79
CA VAL A 164 6.63 11.73 10.58
C VAL A 164 8.08 11.38 10.30
N ASP A 165 8.46 11.33 9.03
CA ASP A 165 9.81 11.02 8.59
C ASP A 165 10.16 11.69 7.24
N GLU A 166 11.47 11.89 7.04
CA GLU A 166 12.06 12.45 5.83
C GLU A 166 13.02 11.44 5.19
N THR A 167 12.63 10.90 4.05
CA THR A 167 13.48 9.98 3.28
C THR A 167 14.16 10.70 2.12
N HIS A 168 15.48 10.65 2.06
CA HIS A 168 16.24 11.14 0.92
C HIS A 168 16.19 10.14 -0.23
N LEU A 169 15.48 10.47 -1.32
CA LEU A 169 15.23 9.51 -2.40
C LEU A 169 16.45 9.33 -3.32
N PHE A 170 17.02 10.40 -3.87
CA PHE A 170 18.13 10.28 -4.82
C PHE A 170 19.07 11.50 -4.83
N ARG A 171 20.35 11.23 -5.13
CA ARG A 171 21.30 12.18 -5.72
C ARG A 171 21.57 11.71 -7.15
N ALA A 172 21.64 12.62 -8.13
CA ALA A 172 21.85 12.26 -9.53
C ALA A 172 23.05 11.32 -9.72
N LYS A 173 22.87 10.28 -10.54
CA LYS A 173 23.94 9.32 -10.87
C LYS A 173 25.04 10.05 -11.67
N TYR A 174 26.27 10.01 -11.17
CA TYR A 174 27.51 10.48 -11.81
C TYR A 174 27.83 11.99 -11.87
N ASN A 175 27.01 12.92 -11.39
CA ASN A 175 27.36 14.37 -11.43
C ASN A 175 27.77 14.91 -12.83
N VAL A 176 27.49 14.19 -13.93
CA VAL A 176 27.83 14.60 -15.30
C VAL A 176 26.57 15.06 -16.03
N GLY A 177 26.51 16.35 -16.34
CA GLY A 177 25.44 16.99 -17.13
C GLY A 177 25.30 18.48 -16.77
N ARG A 178 25.44 19.37 -17.75
CA ARG A 178 25.35 20.83 -17.57
C ARG A 178 23.88 21.26 -17.43
N VAL A 179 23.56 21.85 -16.26
CA VAL A 179 22.55 22.92 -16.07
C VAL A 179 21.09 22.41 -16.25
N MET A 180 20.27 22.13 -15.22
CA MET A 180 19.88 22.95 -14.06
C MET A 180 19.28 22.10 -12.91
N ALA A 181 19.57 22.49 -11.67
CA ALA A 181 18.72 22.43 -10.48
C ALA A 181 17.79 21.22 -10.23
N TRP A 182 18.34 20.08 -9.80
CA TRP A 182 17.58 19.18 -8.93
C TRP A 182 18.39 18.91 -7.66
N ASN A 183 18.03 19.67 -6.63
CA ASN A 183 18.40 19.45 -5.24
C ASN A 183 18.01 18.01 -4.84
N ALA A 184 18.66 17.50 -3.80
CA ALA A 184 18.20 16.31 -3.07
C ALA A 184 16.67 16.18 -3.11
N VAL A 185 16.13 15.12 -3.72
CA VAL A 185 14.68 14.89 -3.73
C VAL A 185 14.33 14.24 -2.40
N TRP A 186 13.56 14.95 -1.58
CA TRP A 186 13.11 14.46 -0.28
C TRP A 186 11.67 13.97 -0.40
N LEU A 187 11.39 12.82 0.21
CA LEU A 187 10.04 12.37 0.50
C LEU A 187 9.76 12.73 1.95
N PHE A 188 8.75 13.57 2.18
CA PHE A 188 8.20 13.81 3.49
C PHE A 188 6.91 13.02 3.64
N GLY A 189 6.78 12.23 4.70
CA GLY A 189 5.58 11.44 4.94
C GLY A 189 5.25 11.31 6.41
N GLY A 190 4.05 10.80 6.67
CA GLY A 190 3.64 10.45 8.01
C GLY A 190 2.57 9.37 8.04
N ILE A 191 2.46 8.72 9.19
CA ILE A 191 1.51 7.63 9.46
C ILE A 191 0.87 7.82 10.83
N SER A 192 -0.45 7.68 10.89
CA SER A 192 -1.18 7.59 12.15
C SER A 192 -0.95 6.23 12.82
N ARG A 193 -0.56 6.22 14.10
CA ARG A 193 -0.44 4.98 14.88
C ARG A 193 -1.80 4.30 15.07
N THR A 194 -2.89 5.07 15.21
CA THR A 194 -4.23 4.55 15.46
C THR A 194 -4.95 4.12 14.18
N THR A 195 -5.10 5.02 13.20
CA THR A 195 -5.89 4.77 11.98
C THR A 195 -5.09 4.08 10.89
N LYS A 196 -3.76 4.04 10.99
CA LYS A 196 -2.84 3.55 9.94
C LYS A 196 -2.95 4.29 8.61
N GLN A 197 -3.65 5.43 8.58
CA GLN A 197 -3.67 6.31 7.41
C GLN A 197 -2.31 6.97 7.24
N VAL A 198 -1.93 7.18 5.98
CA VAL A 198 -0.62 7.71 5.58
C VAL A 198 -0.76 8.90 4.66
N PHE A 199 0.25 9.76 4.66
CA PHE A 199 0.52 10.69 3.57
C PHE A 199 1.99 10.62 3.16
N GLY A 200 2.28 10.97 1.92
CA GLY A 200 3.64 11.08 1.42
C GLY A 200 3.72 12.09 0.28
N THR A 201 4.63 13.05 0.36
CA THR A 201 4.79 14.10 -0.65
C THR A 201 6.25 14.37 -0.94
N ILE A 202 6.56 14.64 -2.20
CA ILE A 202 7.90 15.04 -2.62
C ILE A 202 8.09 16.52 -2.30
N VAL A 203 9.18 16.84 -1.63
CA VAL A 203 9.51 18.20 -1.21
C VAL A 203 10.90 18.60 -1.72
N PRO A 204 11.11 19.89 -2.04
CA PRO A 204 12.39 20.38 -2.55
C PRO A 204 13.51 20.35 -1.49
N ASP A 205 13.15 20.43 -0.21
CA ASP A 205 14.06 20.37 0.94
C ASP A 205 13.30 20.01 2.22
N ARG A 206 14.06 19.69 3.28
CA ARG A 206 13.56 19.35 4.63
C ARG A 206 13.64 20.52 5.62
N SER A 207 13.52 21.76 5.13
CA SER A 207 13.51 22.94 6.01
C SER A 207 12.17 23.07 6.73
N THR A 208 12.15 23.77 7.86
CA THR A 208 10.91 24.07 8.59
C THR A 208 9.89 24.78 7.71
N ASP A 209 10.35 25.74 6.89
CA ASP A 209 9.52 26.54 5.99
C ASP A 209 8.80 25.67 4.94
N THR A 210 9.41 24.55 4.55
CA THR A 210 8.81 23.57 3.63
C THR A 210 7.91 22.58 4.35
N LEU A 211 8.36 22.00 5.47
CA LEU A 211 7.67 20.89 6.12
C LEU A 211 6.47 21.34 6.97
N LEU A 212 6.58 22.46 7.68
CA LEU A 212 5.55 22.91 8.61
C LEU A 212 4.18 23.18 7.93
N PRO A 213 4.11 23.86 6.77
CA PRO A 213 2.83 24.02 6.06
C PRO A 213 2.22 22.68 5.62
N LEU A 214 3.06 21.70 5.26
CA LEU A 214 2.61 20.36 4.87
C LEU A 214 2.09 19.59 6.08
N MET A 215 2.74 19.70 7.23
CA MET A 215 2.24 19.15 8.49
C MET A 215 0.86 19.73 8.81
N GLN A 216 0.68 21.05 8.75
CA GLN A 216 -0.61 21.69 9.03
C GLN A 216 -1.70 21.28 8.03
N LYS A 217 -1.32 21.03 6.77
CA LYS A 217 -2.24 20.54 5.74
C LYS A 217 -2.67 19.10 5.99
N TYR A 218 -1.74 18.22 6.35
CA TYR A 218 -1.94 16.77 6.37
C TYR A 218 -2.12 16.16 7.76
N ILE A 219 -1.90 16.91 8.85
CA ILE A 219 -1.95 16.38 10.21
C ILE A 219 -2.91 17.22 11.05
N HIS A 220 -3.83 16.55 11.73
CA HIS A 220 -4.78 17.21 12.63
C HIS A 220 -4.05 17.95 13.75
N HIS A 221 -4.51 19.17 14.04
CA HIS A 221 -3.87 20.08 14.99
C HIS A 221 -3.76 19.55 16.43
N ASP A 222 -4.70 18.69 16.85
CA ASP A 222 -4.69 18.05 18.17
C ASP A 222 -3.98 16.69 18.20
N ALA A 223 -3.32 16.29 17.12
CA ALA A 223 -2.49 15.09 17.11
C ALA A 223 -1.10 15.37 17.71
N PHE A 224 -0.51 14.34 18.31
CA PHE A 224 0.87 14.34 18.78
C PHE A 224 1.81 13.92 17.65
N ILE A 225 2.86 14.71 17.42
CA ILE A 225 3.87 14.39 16.40
C ILE A 225 4.98 13.55 17.03
N CYS A 226 5.33 12.42 16.40
CA CYS A 226 6.48 11.60 16.74
C CYS A 226 7.51 11.68 15.61
N SER A 227 8.73 12.11 15.93
CA SER A 227 9.83 12.33 14.96
C SER A 227 11.16 12.03 15.66
N ASP A 228 12.21 11.75 14.89
CA ASP A 228 13.60 11.58 15.37
C ASP A 228 14.27 12.91 15.78
N MET A 229 13.47 13.96 16.05
CA MET A 229 13.91 15.29 16.48
C MET A 229 14.83 15.99 15.49
N TRP A 230 14.56 15.84 14.19
CA TRP A 230 15.17 16.71 13.18
C TRP A 230 14.96 18.20 13.55
N ARG A 231 16.02 19.01 13.40
CA ARG A 231 16.04 20.42 13.85
C ARG A 231 14.88 21.24 13.28
N ALA A 232 14.38 20.88 12.11
CA ALA A 232 13.27 21.58 11.48
C ALA A 232 11.97 21.52 12.31
N TYR A 233 11.81 20.52 13.17
CA TYR A 233 10.62 20.36 14.02
C TYR A 233 10.68 21.16 15.33
N GLY A 234 11.73 21.95 15.56
CA GLY A 234 11.88 22.75 16.79
C GLY A 234 10.74 23.75 17.03
N GLN A 235 10.00 24.14 15.98
CA GLN A 235 8.85 25.05 16.08
C GLN A 235 7.50 24.32 16.15
N CYS A 236 7.44 22.99 16.00
CA CYS A 236 6.18 22.24 15.96
C CYS A 236 5.38 22.35 17.25
N GLY A 237 6.05 22.50 18.41
CA GLY A 237 5.39 22.69 19.70
C GLY A 237 4.57 23.99 19.81
N ASN A 238 4.69 24.91 18.85
CA ASN A 238 3.86 26.11 18.78
C ASN A 238 2.52 25.88 18.06
N TYR A 239 2.37 24.76 17.34
CA TYR A 239 1.24 24.49 16.46
C TYR A 239 0.46 23.22 16.82
N TYR A 240 1.08 22.31 17.58
CA TYR A 240 0.47 21.05 18.00
C TYR A 240 0.38 20.96 19.52
N ASN A 241 -0.73 20.41 20.01
CA ASN A 241 -1.00 20.21 21.43
C ASN A 241 -0.10 19.09 21.99
N ALA A 242 1.03 19.50 22.58
CA ALA A 242 2.03 18.70 23.30
C ALA A 242 3.10 17.95 22.47
N ARG A 243 4.22 17.72 23.19
CA ARG A 243 5.61 17.61 22.72
C ARG A 243 5.84 16.58 21.61
N VAL A 244 6.84 16.88 20.77
CA VAL A 244 7.50 15.90 19.91
C VAL A 244 7.98 14.75 20.79
N ILE A 245 7.41 13.56 20.61
CA ILE A 245 7.75 12.37 21.40
C ILE A 245 8.86 11.61 20.66
N GLU A 246 9.93 11.21 21.37
CA GLU A 246 10.99 10.33 20.83
C GLU A 246 10.40 8.96 20.44
N ARG A 247 10.95 8.33 19.39
CA ARG A 247 10.48 7.04 18.85
C ARG A 247 10.54 5.90 19.87
#